data_AF-A0A7C5GAX2-F1
#
_entry.id   AF-A0A7C5GAX2-F1
#
_cell.length_a   1.000
_cell.length_b   1.000
_cell.length_c   1.000
_cell.angle_alpha   90.00
_cell.angle_beta   90.00
_cell.angle_gamma   90.00
#
_symmetry.space_group_name_H-M   'P 1'
#
loop_
_entity.id
_entity.type
_entity.pdbx_description
1 polymer ?
#
loop_
_entity_poly.entity_id
_entity_poly.type
_entity_poly.pdbx_seq_one_letter_code
_entity_poly.pdbx_strand_id
1 'polypeptide(L)'
;MKRLKLAVIALFALVTVSNVNAQDENNPWVVGFGINNVDYYGNSNFVNQVKDLLGNRDWNVIPAISRISAEKYLDNGFTLQVAGSLNKIKTVATVDDSDFIYYGIDAIVKYDLNNL
;
A
#
# COMPACT_ATOMS: atom_id res chain seq x y z
N MET A 1 14.21 25.58 -20.85
CA MET A 1 13.59 24.76 -19.78
C MET A 1 12.83 23.53 -20.26
N LYS A 2 11.98 23.61 -21.32
CA LYS A 2 11.17 22.44 -21.76
C LYS A 2 12.02 21.20 -22.16
N ARG A 3 13.11 21.40 -22.90
CA ARG A 3 14.02 20.31 -23.33
C ARG A 3 14.82 19.70 -22.16
N LEU A 4 15.23 20.51 -21.19
CA LEU A 4 15.92 20.03 -19.98
C LEU A 4 14.99 19.18 -19.10
N LYS A 5 13.75 19.64 -18.88
CA LYS A 5 12.74 18.84 -18.15
C LYS A 5 12.47 17.51 -18.83
N LEU A 6 12.34 17.52 -20.16
CA LEU A 6 12.16 16.29 -20.95
C LEU A 6 13.38 15.36 -20.84
N ALA A 7 14.60 15.91 -20.92
CA ALA A 7 15.83 15.14 -20.77
C ALA A 7 15.97 14.53 -19.36
N VAL A 8 15.59 15.25 -18.32
CA VAL A 8 15.59 14.74 -16.93
C VAL A 8 14.57 13.61 -16.78
N ILE A 9 13.34 13.78 -17.27
CA ILE A 9 12.30 12.73 -17.25
C ILE A 9 12.76 11.51 -18.07
N ALA A 10 13.35 11.72 -19.25
CA ALA A 10 13.87 10.63 -20.09
C ALA A 10 15.04 9.91 -19.43
N LEU A 11 15.92 10.62 -18.72
CA LEU A 11 17.02 10.02 -17.96
C LEU A 11 16.49 9.17 -16.80
N PHE A 12 15.53 9.68 -16.02
CA PHE A 12 14.86 8.90 -14.97
C PHE A 12 14.15 7.67 -15.55
N ALA A 13 13.42 7.82 -16.65
CA ALA A 13 12.77 6.71 -17.34
C ALA A 13 13.79 5.67 -17.84
N LEU A 14 14.89 6.10 -18.46
CA LEU A 14 15.92 5.20 -18.96
C LEU A 14 16.59 4.42 -17.81
N VAL A 15 16.97 5.10 -16.73
CA VAL A 15 17.63 4.47 -15.56
C VAL A 15 16.70 3.50 -14.86
N THR A 16 15.42 3.85 -14.69
CA THR A 16 14.42 3.00 -14.03
C THR A 16 14.11 1.76 -14.85
N VAL A 17 13.92 1.86 -16.17
CA VAL A 17 13.53 0.72 -17.03
C VAL A 17 14.70 -0.25 -17.27
N SER A 18 15.94 0.24 -17.31
CA SER A 18 17.11 -0.62 -17.60
C SER A 18 17.60 -1.45 -16.41
N ASN A 19 17.10 -1.19 -15.19
CA ASN A 19 17.51 -1.89 -13.96
C ASN A 19 16.31 -2.39 -13.14
N VAL A 20 15.19 -2.73 -13.79
CA VAL A 20 14.07 -3.41 -13.10
C VAL A 20 14.45 -4.87 -12.90
N ASN A 21 15.26 -5.15 -11.89
CA ASN A 21 15.35 -6.51 -11.36
C ASN A 21 14.08 -6.73 -10.52
N ALA A 22 13.28 -7.74 -10.89
CA ALA A 22 12.28 -8.26 -9.97
C ALA A 22 13.01 -8.79 -8.72
N GLN A 23 12.33 -8.80 -7.57
CA GLN A 23 12.88 -9.43 -6.38
C GLN A 23 13.17 -10.90 -6.71
N ASP A 24 14.40 -11.33 -6.50
CA ASP A 24 14.86 -12.69 -6.72
C ASP A 24 15.90 -13.08 -5.66
N GLU A 25 16.46 -14.28 -5.78
CA GLU A 25 17.51 -14.77 -4.89
C GLU A 25 18.78 -13.89 -4.88
N ASN A 26 19.05 -13.15 -5.96
CA ASN A 26 20.24 -12.32 -6.13
C ASN A 26 20.00 -10.85 -5.73
N ASN A 27 18.75 -10.40 -5.71
CA ASN A 27 18.28 -9.07 -5.34
C ASN A 27 17.14 -9.18 -4.31
N PRO A 28 17.45 -9.58 -3.07
CA PRO A 28 16.42 -10.06 -2.15
C PRO A 28 15.62 -8.93 -1.50
N TRP A 29 16.06 -7.68 -1.55
CA TRP A 29 15.43 -6.58 -0.81
C TRP A 29 14.47 -5.75 -1.66
N VAL A 30 13.31 -5.42 -1.07
CA VAL A 30 12.32 -4.52 -1.65
C VAL A 30 11.93 -3.45 -0.64
N VAL A 31 11.86 -2.19 -1.09
CA VAL A 31 11.21 -1.10 -0.35
C VAL A 31 9.89 -0.78 -1.05
N GLY A 32 8.79 -0.87 -0.31
CA GLY A 32 7.44 -0.62 -0.80
C GLY A 32 6.86 0.69 -0.28
N PHE A 33 6.10 1.36 -1.13
CA PHE A 33 5.28 2.53 -0.77
C PHE A 33 3.84 2.25 -1.19
N GLY A 34 2.89 2.66 -0.35
CA GLY A 34 1.49 2.39 -0.62
C GLY A 34 0.53 3.35 0.08
N ILE A 35 -0.74 3.11 -0.19
CA ILE A 35 -1.86 3.77 0.46
C ILE A 35 -2.49 2.76 1.43
N ASN A 36 -2.75 3.18 2.66
CA ASN A 36 -3.53 2.41 3.61
C ASN A 36 -4.96 2.99 3.67
N ASN A 37 -5.96 2.12 3.65
CA ASN A 37 -7.37 2.51 3.77
C ASN A 37 -7.96 1.82 5.00
N VAL A 38 -8.70 2.57 5.82
CA VAL A 38 -9.38 2.04 7.00
C VAL A 38 -10.87 2.32 6.87
N ASP A 39 -11.65 1.26 6.94
CA ASP A 39 -13.12 1.30 6.86
C ASP A 39 -13.71 0.78 8.18
N TYR A 40 -14.61 1.54 8.79
CA TYR A 40 -15.23 1.20 10.07
C TYR A 40 -16.60 0.59 9.84
N TYR A 41 -16.71 -0.70 10.12
CA TYR A 41 -17.95 -1.44 9.95
C TYR A 41 -18.87 -1.27 11.18
N GLY A 42 -20.03 -0.63 11.01
CA GLY A 42 -20.93 -0.26 12.12
C GLY A 42 -22.31 -0.93 12.15
N ASN A 43 -22.73 -1.63 11.08
CA ASN A 43 -24.12 -2.11 10.97
C ASN A 43 -24.25 -3.64 11.13
N SER A 44 -25.24 -4.11 11.89
CA SER A 44 -25.54 -5.55 12.04
C SER A 44 -26.53 -6.09 11.00
N ASN A 45 -27.18 -5.23 10.20
CA ASN A 45 -28.11 -5.63 9.15
C ASN A 45 -27.39 -6.01 7.85
N PHE A 46 -27.58 -7.26 7.41
CA PHE A 46 -26.96 -7.83 6.21
C PHE A 46 -27.16 -7.01 4.92
N VAL A 47 -28.37 -6.51 4.66
CA VAL A 47 -28.64 -5.73 3.43
C VAL A 47 -27.86 -4.43 3.43
N ASN A 48 -27.74 -3.78 4.58
CA ASN A 48 -26.96 -2.55 4.70
C ASN A 48 -25.47 -2.84 4.56
N GLN A 49 -24.97 -3.94 5.12
CA GLN A 49 -23.57 -4.37 4.93
C GLN A 49 -23.23 -4.62 3.45
N VAL A 50 -24.11 -5.31 2.71
CA VAL A 50 -23.89 -5.54 1.27
C VAL A 50 -23.87 -4.22 0.50
N LYS A 51 -24.74 -3.26 0.84
CA LYS A 51 -24.71 -1.92 0.21
C LYS A 51 -23.44 -1.15 0.56
N ASP A 52 -22.97 -1.29 1.79
CA ASP A 52 -21.76 -0.65 2.31
C ASP A 52 -20.50 -1.11 1.56
N LEU A 53 -20.38 -2.43 1.31
CA LEU A 53 -19.28 -3.01 0.51
C LEU A 53 -19.20 -2.48 -0.93
N LEU A 54 -20.29 -1.91 -1.46
CA LEU A 54 -20.34 -1.32 -2.79
C LEU A 54 -20.00 0.18 -2.77
N GLY A 55 -19.88 0.79 -1.59
CA GLY A 55 -19.57 2.19 -1.38
C GLY A 55 -18.15 2.41 -0.85
N ASN A 56 -17.74 3.67 -0.84
CA ASN A 56 -16.43 4.11 -0.33
C ASN A 56 -16.47 5.51 0.30
N ARG A 57 -17.67 5.99 0.66
CA ARG A 57 -17.91 7.37 1.10
C ARG A 57 -17.32 7.65 2.49
N ASP A 58 -17.19 6.62 3.28
CA ASP A 58 -16.73 6.55 4.67
C ASP A 58 -15.30 6.02 4.83
N TRP A 59 -14.63 5.71 3.72
CA TRP A 59 -13.24 5.27 3.74
C TRP A 59 -12.30 6.34 4.29
N ASN A 60 -11.46 5.95 5.24
CA ASN A 60 -10.48 6.82 5.86
C ASN A 60 -9.14 6.69 5.15
N VAL A 61 -8.92 7.52 4.14
CA VAL A 61 -7.68 7.55 3.33
C VAL A 61 -7.01 8.92 3.43
N ILE A 62 -5.70 8.93 3.68
CA ILE A 62 -4.89 10.15 3.51
C ILE A 62 -4.52 10.29 2.03
N PRO A 63 -4.64 11.48 1.40
CA PRO A 63 -4.25 11.71 0.00
C PRO A 63 -2.72 11.80 -0.18
N ALA A 64 -1.98 10.87 0.42
CA ALA A 64 -0.53 10.77 0.39
C ALA A 64 -0.09 9.33 0.70
N ILE A 65 1.20 9.05 0.51
CA ILE A 65 1.82 7.78 0.93
C ILE A 65 1.56 7.59 2.42
N SER A 66 0.77 6.58 2.75
CA SER A 66 0.29 6.26 4.10
C SER A 66 0.80 4.90 4.57
N ARG A 67 1.58 4.20 3.74
CA ARG A 67 2.20 2.93 4.08
C ARG A 67 3.60 2.82 3.50
N ILE A 68 4.52 2.32 4.30
CA ILE A 68 5.86 1.95 3.86
C ILE A 68 6.16 0.51 4.29
N SER A 69 6.97 -0.20 3.52
CA SER A 69 7.41 -1.55 3.87
C SER A 69 8.84 -1.82 3.45
N ALA A 70 9.47 -2.74 4.19
CA ALA A 70 10.72 -3.36 3.80
C ALA A 70 10.49 -4.86 3.73
N GLU A 71 10.98 -5.49 2.66
CA GLU A 71 10.79 -6.91 2.41
C GLU A 71 12.11 -7.56 2.05
N LYS A 72 12.24 -8.83 2.42
CA LYS A 72 13.38 -9.65 2.07
C LYS A 72 12.91 -11.02 1.57
N TYR A 73 13.29 -11.35 0.34
CA TYR A 73 13.23 -12.72 -0.14
C TYR A 73 14.16 -13.58 0.72
N LEU A 74 13.61 -14.69 1.20
CA LEU A 74 14.32 -15.65 2.03
C LEU A 74 14.85 -16.76 1.11
N ASP A 75 14.05 -17.80 0.93
CA ASP A 75 14.37 -18.97 0.11
C ASP A 75 13.09 -19.72 -0.26
N ASN A 76 13.15 -20.59 -1.27
CA ASN A 76 12.05 -21.46 -1.71
C ASN A 76 10.74 -20.70 -2.00
N GLY A 77 10.82 -19.51 -2.59
CA GLY A 77 9.65 -18.69 -2.91
C GLY A 77 9.07 -17.90 -1.72
N PHE A 78 9.67 -17.96 -0.53
CA PHE A 78 9.19 -17.21 0.64
C PHE A 78 9.82 -15.82 0.75
N THR A 79 8.99 -14.82 1.04
CA THR A 79 9.41 -13.44 1.36
C THR A 79 8.82 -13.00 2.69
N LEU A 80 9.63 -12.39 3.55
CA LEU A 80 9.18 -11.74 4.77
C LEU A 80 9.07 -10.23 4.54
N GLN A 81 7.94 -9.64 4.91
CA GLN A 81 7.70 -8.20 4.90
C GLN A 81 7.42 -7.69 6.31
N VAL A 82 8.03 -6.56 6.65
CA VAL A 82 7.61 -5.70 7.76
C VAL A 82 7.10 -4.39 7.20
N ALA A 83 6.02 -3.87 7.76
CA ALA A 83 5.43 -2.63 7.29
C ALA A 83 4.90 -1.75 8.41
N GLY A 84 4.83 -0.44 8.12
CA GLY A 84 4.17 0.55 8.95
C GLY A 84 3.15 1.33 8.14
N SER A 85 2.02 1.67 8.75
CA SER A 85 0.96 2.46 8.14
C SER A 85 0.47 3.58 9.05
N LEU A 86 -0.05 4.64 8.45
CA LEU A 86 -0.59 5.82 9.10
C LEU A 86 -1.86 6.30 8.39
N ASN A 87 -2.92 6.52 9.15
CA ASN A 87 -4.19 7.04 8.67
C ASN A 87 -4.71 8.16 9.57
N LYS A 88 -5.56 9.00 8.98
CA LYS A 88 -6.39 9.94 9.71
C LYS A 88 -7.82 9.44 9.62
N ILE A 89 -8.42 9.14 10.76
CA ILE A 89 -9.80 8.67 10.83
C ILE A 89 -10.71 9.88 10.93
N LYS A 90 -11.52 10.07 9.90
CA LYS A 90 -12.54 11.10 9.79
C LYS A 90 -13.96 10.54 9.96
N THR A 91 -14.16 9.26 9.65
CA THR A 91 -15.48 8.62 9.66
C THR A 91 -15.40 7.31 10.45
N VAL A 92 -16.17 7.22 11.53
CA VAL A 92 -16.37 6.00 12.32
C VAL A 92 -17.82 5.53 12.24
N ALA A 93 -18.79 6.43 12.49
CA ALA A 93 -20.22 6.13 12.37
C ALA A 93 -20.92 7.04 11.35
N THR A 94 -20.50 8.30 11.26
CA THR A 94 -20.99 9.28 10.31
C THR A 94 -19.84 10.09 9.72
N VAL A 95 -20.00 10.63 8.51
CA VAL A 95 -18.92 11.35 7.82
C VAL A 95 -18.44 12.54 8.65
N ASP A 96 -17.12 12.67 8.79
CA ASP A 96 -16.43 13.72 9.54
C ASP A 96 -16.76 13.78 11.05
N ASP A 97 -17.08 12.63 11.65
CA ASP A 97 -17.35 12.49 13.10
C ASP A 97 -16.10 12.24 13.97
N SER A 98 -14.92 12.18 13.35
CA SER A 98 -13.66 11.85 14.03
C SER A 98 -12.48 12.67 13.53
N ASP A 99 -11.40 12.68 14.31
CA ASP A 99 -10.15 13.38 13.95
C ASP A 99 -8.86 12.67 14.41
N PHE A 100 -8.95 11.41 14.87
CA PHE A 100 -7.78 10.74 15.45
C PHE A 100 -6.83 10.15 14.40
N ILE A 101 -5.57 10.01 14.79
CA ILE A 101 -4.54 9.33 14.00
C ILE A 101 -4.55 7.84 14.35
N TYR A 102 -4.62 7.00 13.33
CA TYR A 102 -4.47 5.56 13.43
C TYR A 102 -3.13 5.15 12.85
N TYR A 103 -2.42 4.23 13.49
CA TYR A 103 -1.17 3.68 12.97
C TYR A 103 -1.13 2.16 13.17
N GLY A 104 -0.43 1.46 12.28
CA GLY A 104 -0.30 0.01 12.32
C GLY A 104 1.13 -0.43 12.03
N ILE A 105 1.50 -1.60 12.56
CA ILE A 105 2.74 -2.31 12.24
C ILE A 105 2.36 -3.75 11.87
N ASP A 106 2.78 -4.19 10.68
CA ASP A 106 2.43 -5.50 10.14
C ASP A 106 3.69 -6.37 9.94
N ALA A 107 3.54 -7.68 10.15
CA ALA A 107 4.51 -8.70 9.74
C ALA A 107 3.80 -9.70 8.83
N ILE A 108 4.28 -9.86 7.60
CA ILE A 108 3.61 -10.63 6.54
C ILE A 108 4.60 -11.63 5.94
N VAL A 109 4.16 -12.88 5.78
CA VAL A 109 4.86 -13.91 5.01
C VAL A 109 4.16 -14.06 3.66
N LYS A 110 4.93 -13.97 2.58
CA LYS A 110 4.45 -14.15 1.20
C LYS A 110 5.06 -15.42 0.63
N TYR A 111 4.32 -16.08 -0.26
CA TYR A 111 4.78 -17.24 -1.01
C TYR A 111 4.55 -17.03 -2.50
N ASP A 112 5.59 -17.25 -3.30
CA ASP A 112 5.56 -17.13 -4.76
C ASP A 112 5.01 -18.41 -5.41
N LEU A 113 3.89 -18.28 -6.12
CA LEU A 113 3.22 -19.38 -6.81
C LEU A 113 3.79 -19.65 -8.21
N ASN A 114 4.73 -18.84 -8.72
CA ASN A 114 5.29 -19.02 -10.06
C ASN A 114 6.26 -20.22 -10.15
N ASN A 115 6.60 -20.86 -9.04
CA ASN A 115 7.49 -22.03 -8.97
C ASN A 115 6.72 -23.37 -8.82
N LEU A 116 5.41 -23.38 -9.12
CA LEU A 116 4.56 -24.59 -9.16
C LEU A 116 4.65 -25.34 -10.49
#